data_AF-A0A831R1P0-F1
#
_entry.id   AF-A0A831R1P0-F1
#
_cell.length_a   1.000
_cell.length_b   1.000
_cell.length_c   1.000
_cell.angle_alpha   90.00
_cell.angle_beta   90.00
_cell.angle_gamma   90.00
#
_symmetry.space_group_name_H-M   'P 1'
#
loop_
_entity.id
_entity.type
_entity.pdbx_description
1 polymer ?
#
loop_
_entity_poly.entity_id
_entity_poly.type
_entity_poly.pdbx_seq_one_letter_code
_entity_poly.pdbx_strand_id
1 'polypeptide(L)'
;AAWGYRANHFTVSVNNLQQFETLADINQLLKDNGFAVNASGGEVKGSPEDLLEQSSTMADRVPVTFSDREMTIPSCFYEFALRYKQPDGQLYSGFVAASADKIFESTNASTNASTSAGD
;
A
#
# COMPACT_ATOMS: atom_id res chain seq x y z
N ALA A 1 12.38 -0.84 -15.51
CA ALA A 1 13.83 -1.11 -15.37
C ALA A 1 14.47 -0.44 -14.15
N ALA A 2 14.11 0.81 -13.79
CA ALA A 2 14.83 1.65 -12.82
C ALA A 2 15.28 0.98 -11.50
N TRP A 3 14.50 0.05 -10.95
CA TRP A 3 14.80 -0.60 -9.67
C TRP A 3 15.39 -2.02 -9.79
N GLY A 4 15.32 -2.67 -10.95
CA GLY A 4 15.73 -4.07 -11.11
C GLY A 4 14.94 -5.04 -10.21
N TYR A 5 15.56 -6.17 -9.86
CA TYR A 5 14.97 -7.15 -8.95
C TYR A 5 15.27 -6.78 -7.49
N ARG A 6 14.24 -6.35 -6.78
CA ARG A 6 14.26 -6.08 -5.35
C ARG A 6 12.89 -6.36 -4.75
N ALA A 7 12.81 -6.44 -3.42
CA ALA A 7 11.51 -6.42 -2.76
C ALA A 7 10.79 -5.12 -3.11
N ASN A 8 9.59 -5.22 -3.70
CA ASN A 8 8.79 -4.07 -4.01
C ASN A 8 8.05 -3.54 -2.76
N HIS A 9 7.62 -4.45 -1.90
CA HIS A 9 7.03 -4.17 -0.60
C HIS A 9 7.26 -5.36 0.33
N PHE A 10 7.07 -5.12 1.62
CA PHE A 10 6.83 -6.14 2.63
C PHE A 10 5.46 -5.91 3.23
N THR A 11 4.82 -6.99 3.68
CA THR A 11 3.49 -6.95 4.28
C THR A 11 3.58 -7.30 5.77
N VAL A 12 3.18 -6.36 6.62
CA VAL A 12 3.04 -6.57 8.06
C VAL A 12 1.72 -7.30 8.32
N SER A 13 1.78 -8.39 9.09
CA SER A 13 0.58 -9.11 9.53
C SER A 13 -0.01 -8.44 10.77
N VAL A 14 -1.18 -7.81 10.60
CA VAL A 14 -1.89 -7.13 11.71
C VAL A 14 -2.39 -8.13 12.74
N ASN A 15 -2.72 -9.35 12.31
CA ASN A 15 -3.07 -10.46 13.20
C ASN A 15 -2.06 -10.72 14.33
N ASN A 16 -0.79 -10.36 14.13
CA ASN A 16 0.30 -10.64 15.06
C ASN A 16 0.71 -9.40 15.88
N LEU A 17 0.05 -8.27 15.69
CA LEU A 17 0.30 -7.07 16.47
C LEU A 17 -0.47 -7.13 17.80
N GLN A 18 0.15 -6.66 18.87
CA GLN A 18 -0.45 -6.67 20.21
C GLN A 18 -1.28 -5.41 20.52
N GLN A 19 -0.98 -4.31 19.83
CA GLN A 19 -1.53 -2.98 20.15
C GLN A 19 -2.62 -2.53 19.17
N PHE A 20 -2.79 -3.24 18.06
CA PHE A 20 -3.67 -2.85 16.97
C PHE A 20 -4.45 -4.06 16.50
N GLU A 21 -5.76 -3.88 16.33
CA GLU A 21 -6.66 -4.97 15.94
C GLU A 21 -7.20 -4.77 14.52
N THR A 22 -7.22 -3.52 14.02
CA THR A 22 -7.82 -3.19 12.72
C THR A 22 -6.83 -2.46 11.82
N LEU A 23 -7.10 -2.48 10.50
CA LEU A 23 -6.35 -1.64 9.56
C LEU A 23 -6.64 -0.15 9.74
N ALA A 24 -7.80 0.22 10.26
CA ALA A 24 -8.11 1.61 10.55
C ALA A 24 -7.17 2.19 11.63
N ASP A 25 -6.89 1.42 12.68
CA ASP A 25 -5.96 1.84 13.73
C ASP A 25 -4.54 2.05 13.17
N ILE A 26 -4.08 1.12 12.32
CA ILE A 26 -2.79 1.21 11.64
C ILE A 26 -2.74 2.42 10.72
N ASN A 27 -3.77 2.64 9.90
CA ASN A 27 -3.84 3.79 9.00
C ASN A 27 -3.80 5.11 9.78
N GLN A 28 -4.49 5.19 10.91
CA GLN A 28 -4.46 6.37 11.75
C GLN A 28 -3.07 6.61 12.34
N LEU A 29 -2.42 5.57 12.88
CA LEU A 29 -1.04 5.65 13.37
C LEU A 29 -0.08 6.16 12.28
N LEU A 30 -0.19 5.63 11.06
CA LEU A 30 0.64 6.06 9.93
C LEU A 30 0.45 7.54 9.62
N LYS A 31 -0.82 7.98 9.55
CA LYS A 31 -1.17 9.39 9.29
C LYS A 31 -0.67 10.32 10.41
N ASP A 32 -0.82 9.91 11.67
CA ASP A 32 -0.34 10.67 12.83
C ASP A 32 1.19 10.84 12.83
N ASN A 33 1.92 9.90 12.20
CA ASN A 33 3.36 9.95 12.04
C ASN A 33 3.80 10.53 10.67
N GLY A 34 2.88 11.11 9.91
CA GLY A 34 3.20 11.82 8.66
C GLY A 34 3.35 10.94 7.42
N PHE A 35 2.98 9.66 7.48
CA PHE A 35 2.96 8.78 6.32
C PHE A 35 1.64 8.91 5.55
N ALA A 36 1.73 9.00 4.23
CA ALA A 36 0.55 8.97 3.36
C ALA A 36 0.07 7.53 3.17
N VAL A 37 -1.24 7.30 3.30
CA VAL A 37 -1.88 5.99 3.04
C VAL A 37 -2.48 5.99 1.64
N ASN A 38 -2.35 4.88 0.92
CA ASN A 38 -2.96 4.73 -0.40
C ASN A 38 -4.50 4.68 -0.26
N ALA A 39 -5.20 5.65 -0.85
CA ALA A 39 -6.66 5.74 -0.82
C ALA A 39 -7.35 5.23 -2.10
N SER A 40 -6.62 4.71 -3.08
CA SER A 40 -7.19 4.17 -4.32
C SER A 40 -8.10 2.98 -4.03
N GLY A 41 -9.40 3.12 -4.29
CA GLY A 41 -10.38 2.09 -3.92
C GLY A 41 -10.74 2.06 -2.43
N GLY A 42 -10.48 3.14 -1.68
CA GLY A 42 -10.60 3.22 -0.22
C GLY A 42 -9.25 3.02 0.48
N GLU A 43 -9.09 3.44 1.74
CA GLU A 43 -7.82 3.20 2.47
C GLU A 43 -7.64 1.71 2.81
N VAL A 44 -8.74 1.03 3.15
CA VAL A 44 -8.82 -0.42 3.37
C VAL A 44 -9.46 -1.08 2.15
N LYS A 45 -8.83 -2.13 1.63
CA LYS A 45 -9.30 -2.93 0.49
C LYS A 45 -9.60 -4.35 0.93
N GLY A 46 -10.62 -4.95 0.32
CA GLY A 46 -11.16 -6.23 0.75
C GLY A 46 -12.11 -6.04 1.94
N SER A 47 -12.46 -7.15 2.56
CA SER A 47 -13.45 -7.20 3.63
C SER A 47 -13.29 -8.47 4.47
N PRO A 48 -13.97 -8.58 5.62
CA PRO A 48 -14.05 -9.82 6.37
C PRO A 48 -14.68 -10.97 5.56
N GLU A 49 -15.61 -10.67 4.65
CA GLU A 49 -16.25 -11.66 3.77
C GLU A 49 -15.25 -12.23 2.75
N ASP A 50 -14.32 -11.39 2.28
CA ASP A 50 -13.19 -11.80 1.43
C ASP A 50 -12.08 -12.51 2.22
N LEU A 51 -12.24 -12.64 3.54
CA LEU A 51 -11.28 -13.17 4.51
C LEU A 51 -9.93 -12.44 4.55
N LEU A 52 -9.86 -11.25 3.95
CA LEU A 52 -8.64 -10.46 3.82
C LEU A 52 -8.98 -8.98 3.68
N GLU A 53 -8.40 -8.18 4.59
CA GLU A 53 -8.32 -6.73 4.47
C GLU A 53 -6.86 -6.30 4.28
N GLN A 54 -6.64 -5.31 3.42
CA GLN A 54 -5.30 -4.79 3.08
C GLN A 54 -5.28 -3.25 3.06
N SER A 55 -4.17 -2.67 3.49
CA SER A 55 -3.85 -1.24 3.36
C SER A 55 -2.37 -1.08 3.06
N SER A 56 -1.96 0.09 2.60
CA SER A 56 -0.54 0.37 2.33
C SER A 56 -0.21 1.84 2.44
N THR A 57 1.06 2.14 2.70
CA THR A 57 1.59 3.49 2.49
C THR A 57 1.63 3.81 0.99
N MET A 58 1.64 5.09 0.65
CA MET A 58 2.15 5.54 -0.65
C MET A 58 3.65 5.25 -0.70
N ALA A 59 4.17 4.95 -1.89
CA ALA A 59 5.60 4.68 -2.04
C ALA A 59 6.45 5.94 -1.85
N ASP A 60 7.57 5.79 -1.16
CA ASP A 60 8.55 6.86 -1.03
C ASP A 60 9.11 7.24 -2.41
N ARG A 61 9.43 8.51 -2.58
CA ARG A 61 10.03 9.01 -3.82
C ARG A 61 11.53 9.20 -3.64
N VAL A 62 12.30 8.65 -4.56
CA VAL A 62 13.77 8.62 -4.46
C VAL A 62 14.36 9.16 -5.77
N PRO A 63 15.36 10.06 -5.71
CA PRO A 63 16.10 10.50 -6.88
C PRO A 63 16.91 9.34 -7.47
N VAL A 64 16.80 9.17 -8.78
CA VAL A 64 17.53 8.18 -9.56
C VAL A 64 18.22 8.88 -10.71
N THR A 65 19.54 8.71 -10.77
CA THR A 65 20.36 9.18 -11.89
C THR A 65 20.28 8.18 -13.04
N PHE A 66 19.63 8.58 -14.13
CA PHE A 66 19.67 7.89 -15.41
C PHE A 66 20.87 8.38 -16.23
N SER A 67 21.13 7.73 -17.37
CA SER A 67 22.28 8.05 -18.23
C SER A 67 22.25 9.48 -18.79
N ASP A 68 21.07 10.10 -18.88
CA ASP A 68 20.81 11.39 -19.52
C ASP A 68 20.24 12.46 -18.56
N ARG A 69 19.70 12.07 -17.40
CA ARG A 69 19.09 12.97 -16.43
C ARG A 69 18.94 12.35 -15.05
N GLU A 70 18.66 13.17 -14.05
CA GLU A 70 18.14 12.71 -12.76
C GLU A 70 16.61 12.82 -12.74
N MET A 71 15.92 11.83 -12.19
CA MET A 71 14.49 11.91 -11.90
C MET A 71 14.15 11.35 -10.54
N THR A 72 13.23 12.01 -9.85
CA THR A 72 12.64 11.49 -8.62
C THR A 72 11.42 10.62 -8.94
N ILE A 73 11.53 9.32 -8.68
CA ILE A 73 10.50 8.32 -9.02
C ILE A 73 10.02 7.55 -7.77
N PRO A 74 8.79 6.99 -7.77
CA PRO A 74 8.32 6.13 -6.70
C PRO A 74 9.21 4.90 -6.53
N SER A 75 9.46 4.49 -5.29
CA SER A 75 10.30 3.35 -4.94
C SER A 75 9.47 2.15 -4.42
N CYS A 76 9.45 1.95 -3.11
CA CYS A 76 8.79 0.84 -2.42
C CYS A 76 7.74 1.38 -1.44
N PHE A 77 6.83 0.52 -1.02
CA PHE A 77 5.82 0.82 -0.01
C PHE A 77 5.79 -0.26 1.07
N TYR A 78 5.14 0.03 2.19
CA TYR A 78 4.79 -0.96 3.20
C TYR A 78 3.31 -1.30 3.09
N GLU A 79 3.00 -2.58 3.16
CA GLU A 79 1.64 -3.08 3.18
C GLU A 79 1.30 -3.63 4.57
N PHE A 80 0.03 -3.61 4.93
CA PHE A 80 -0.51 -4.17 6.16
C PHE A 80 -1.72 -5.04 5.80
N ALA A 81 -1.75 -6.27 6.31
CA ALA A 81 -2.81 -7.22 6.02
C ALA A 81 -3.41 -7.79 7.30
N LEU A 82 -4.74 -7.81 7.35
CA LEU A 82 -5.53 -8.50 8.36
C LEU A 82 -6.25 -9.67 7.70
N ARG A 83 -5.95 -10.89 8.17
CA ARG A 83 -6.52 -12.13 7.63
C ARG A 83 -7.56 -12.70 8.58
N TYR A 84 -8.64 -13.23 8.03
CA TYR A 84 -9.69 -13.87 8.82
C TYR A 84 -9.57 -15.40 8.74
N LYS A 85 -10.13 -16.08 9.73
CA LYS A 85 -10.15 -17.54 9.78
C LYS A 85 -11.16 -18.09 8.77
N GLN A 86 -10.74 -19.12 8.06
CA GLN A 86 -11.59 -19.98 7.25
C GLN A 86 -12.43 -20.91 8.16
N PRO A 87 -13.44 -21.62 7.61
CA PRO A 87 -14.25 -22.57 8.37
C PRO A 87 -13.46 -23.69 9.07
N ASP A 88 -12.27 -24.02 8.56
CA ASP A 88 -11.34 -24.99 9.17
C ASP A 88 -10.53 -24.41 10.35
N GLY A 89 -10.73 -23.13 10.68
CA GLY A 89 -10.07 -22.41 11.75
C GLY A 89 -8.68 -21.86 11.38
N GLN A 90 -8.17 -22.14 10.18
CA GLN A 90 -6.89 -21.62 9.68
C GLN A 90 -7.07 -20.22 9.09
N LEU A 91 -6.05 -19.37 9.21
CA LEU A 91 -6.07 -18.06 8.55
C LEU A 91 -6.03 -18.24 7.03
N TYR A 92 -6.87 -17.47 6.32
CA TYR A 92 -6.84 -17.41 4.87
C TYR A 92 -5.45 -16.98 4.37
N SER A 93 -4.81 -17.79 3.53
CA SER A 93 -3.43 -17.57 3.05
C SER A 93 -3.36 -17.05 1.61
N GLY A 94 -4.50 -16.88 0.94
CA GLY A 94 -4.55 -16.44 -0.46
C GLY A 94 -4.41 -14.92 -0.62
N PHE A 95 -4.65 -14.48 -1.86
CA PHE A 95 -4.70 -13.08 -2.27
C PHE A 95 -6.00 -12.83 -3.03
N VAL A 96 -6.58 -11.65 -2.84
CA VAL A 96 -7.80 -11.22 -3.54
C VAL A 96 -7.38 -10.30 -4.68
N ALA A 97 -7.61 -10.71 -5.93
CA ALA A 97 -7.14 -10.00 -7.12
C ALA A 97 -7.60 -8.54 -7.16
N ALA A 98 -8.87 -8.27 -6.81
CA ALA A 98 -9.42 -6.92 -6.78
C ALA A 98 -8.70 -5.99 -5.78
N SER A 99 -8.28 -6.53 -4.62
CA SER A 99 -7.50 -5.80 -3.63
C SER A 99 -6.07 -5.58 -4.12
N ALA A 100 -5.45 -6.61 -4.70
CA ALA A 100 -4.08 -6.55 -5.21
C ALA A 100 -3.91 -5.46 -6.29
N ASP A 101 -4.84 -5.35 -7.24
CA ASP A 101 -4.81 -4.33 -8.30
C ASP A 101 -4.74 -2.91 -7.72
N LYS A 102 -5.46 -2.64 -6.63
CA LYS A 102 -5.47 -1.33 -5.97
C LYS A 102 -4.26 -1.07 -5.09
N ILE A 103 -3.61 -2.11 -4.58
CA ILE A 103 -2.35 -1.99 -3.83
C ILE A 103 -1.19 -1.63 -4.76
N PHE A 104 -1.16 -2.12 -6.01
CA PHE A 104 -0.12 -1.73 -6.97
C PHE A 104 -0.11 -0.22 -7.30
N GLU A 105 -1.25 0.45 -7.15
CA GLU A 105 -1.38 1.90 -7.30
C GLU A 105 -0.53 2.69 -6.29
N SER A 106 -0.02 2.08 -5.21
CA SER A 106 0.91 2.72 -4.27
C SER A 106 2.22 3.16 -4.90
N THR A 107 2.59 2.59 -6.06
CA THR A 107 3.76 3.01 -6.86
C THR A 107 3.39 3.75 -8.13
N ASN A 108 2.09 3.95 -8.41
CA ASN A 108 1.66 4.63 -9.61
C ASN A 108 1.88 6.14 -9.46
N ALA A 109 2.50 6.74 -10.46
CA ALA A 109 2.59 8.18 -10.58
C ALA A 109 1.34 8.66 -11.34
N SER A 110 0.18 8.70 -10.68
CA SER A 110 -0.96 9.44 -11.21
C SER A 110 -0.57 10.93 -11.23
N THR A 111 -0.40 11.50 -12.40
CA THR A 111 -0.13 12.93 -12.57
C THR A 111 -1.37 13.73 -12.20
N ASN A 112 -1.58 14.02 -10.91
CA ASN A 112 -2.39 15.17 -10.52
C ASN A 112 -1.52 16.43 -10.61
N ALA A 113 -1.09 16.74 -11.83
CA ALA A 113 -0.76 18.11 -12.18
C ALA A 113 -2.10 18.78 -12.50
N SER A 114 -2.70 19.40 -11.49
CA SER A 114 -3.70 20.44 -11.74
C SER A 114 -3.00 21.53 -12.56
N THR A 115 -3.20 21.51 -13.88
CA THR A 115 -2.92 22.66 -14.73
C THR A 115 -3.87 23.77 -14.29
N SER A 116 -3.40 24.65 -13.40
CA SER A 116 -3.98 25.98 -13.26
C SER A 116 -3.70 26.73 -14.56
N ALA A 117 -4.71 26.78 -15.43
CA ALA A 117 -4.78 27.79 -16.46
C ALA A 117 -5.15 29.13 -15.79
N GLY A 118 -4.37 30.18 -16.08
CA GLY A 118 -4.50 31.56 -15.58
C GLY A 118 -3.10 32.07 -15.19
N ASP A 119 -2.51 33.12 -15.77
CA ASP A 119 -2.97 34.21 -16.65
C ASP A 119 -2.25 34.23 -18.01
#